data_AF-A0A7C7CIN6-F1
#
_entry.id   AF-A0A7C7CIN6-F1
#
_cell.length_a   1.000
_cell.length_b   1.000
_cell.length_c   1.000
_cell.angle_alpha   90.00
_cell.angle_beta   90.00
_cell.angle_gamma   90.00
#
_symmetry.space_group_name_H-M   'P 1'
#
loop_
_entity.id
_entity.type
_entity.pdbx_description
1 polymer ?
#
loop_
_entity_poly.entity_id
_entity_poly.type
_entity_poly.pdbx_seq_one_letter_code
_entity_poly.pdbx_strand_id
1 'polypeptide(L)' 'MPEAPEMEVVKDYLAQNLVGNEVSEAHVLKPSVLKLLQGDIQDDMIGRTFTK' A
#
# COMPACT_ATOMS: atom_id res chain seq x y z
N MET A 1 9.81 -14.69 -0.27
CA MET A 1 9.94 -13.21 -0.25
C MET A 1 10.61 -12.84 -1.56
N PRO A 2 10.13 -11.81 -2.29
CA PRO A 2 10.77 -11.41 -3.54
C PRO A 2 12.23 -11.01 -3.28
N GLU A 3 13.09 -11.24 -4.27
CA GLU A 3 14.49 -10.82 -4.18
C GLU A 3 14.60 -9.29 -4.34
N ALA A 4 15.69 -8.69 -3.83
CA ALA A 4 15.87 -7.23 -3.89
C ALA A 4 15.72 -6.62 -5.29
N PRO A 5 16.23 -7.25 -6.39
CA PRO A 5 16.00 -6.75 -7.74
C PRO A 5 14.52 -6.75 -8.14
N GLU A 6 13.75 -7.75 -7.70
CA GLU A 6 12.32 -7.85 -7.99
C GLU A 6 11.53 -6.75 -7.27
N MET A 7 11.94 -6.42 -6.04
CA MET A 7 11.33 -5.35 -5.25
C MET A 7 11.50 -3.97 -5.90
N GLU A 8 12.66 -3.68 -6.48
CA GLU A 8 12.89 -2.39 -7.17
C GLU A 8 12.02 -2.28 -8.42
N VAL A 9 11.87 -3.36 -9.20
CA VAL A 9 10.98 -3.38 -10.38
C VAL A 9 9.53 -3.11 -9.98
N VAL A 10 9.05 -3.73 -8.90
CA VAL A 10 7.69 -3.49 -8.40
C VAL A 10 7.53 -2.04 -7.93
N LYS A 11 8.52 -1.51 -7.21
CA LYS A 11 8.49 -0.13 -6.71
C LYS A 11 8.44 0.89 -7.83
N ASP A 12 9.28 0.74 -8.86
CA ASP A 12 9.31 1.64 -10.02
C ASP A 12 8.00 1.63 -10.79
N TYR A 13 7.42 0.45 -10.99
CA TYR A 13 6.12 0.31 -11.63
C TYR A 13 5.01 1.01 -10.82
N LEU A 14 4.95 0.78 -9.50
CA LEU A 14 3.94 1.41 -8.65
C LEU A 14 4.11 2.93 -8.61
N ALA A 15 5.34 3.44 -8.54
CA ALA A 15 5.60 4.88 -8.52
C ALA A 15 5.12 5.58 -9.81
N GLN A 16 5.26 4.93 -10.97
CA GLN A 16 4.80 5.49 -12.25
C GLN A 16 3.27 5.52 -12.38
N ASN A 17 2.57 4.58 -11.75
CA ASN A 17 1.14 4.36 -11.98
C ASN A 17 0.24 4.85 -10.83
N LEU A 18 0.77 5.01 -9.62
CA LEU A 18 -0.04 5.31 -8.43
C LEU A 18 0.19 6.70 -7.84
N VAL A 19 1.36 7.33 -8.04
CA VAL A 19 1.65 8.65 -7.45
C VAL A 19 0.62 9.69 -7.91
N GLY A 20 0.07 10.43 -6.96
CA GLY A 20 -1.01 11.40 -7.21
C GLY A 20 -2.42 10.82 -7.13
N ASN A 21 -2.59 9.49 -7.11
CA ASN A 21 -3.89 8.87 -6.89
C ASN A 21 -4.26 8.89 -5.41
N GLU A 22 -5.53 9.17 -5.13
CA GLU A 22 -6.12 9.09 -3.80
C GLU A 22 -6.74 7.71 -3.56
N VAL A 23 -6.63 7.20 -2.34
CA VAL A 23 -7.28 5.97 -1.92
C VAL A 23 -8.76 6.26 -1.64
N SER A 24 -9.65 5.76 -2.49
CA SER A 24 -11.11 5.89 -2.28
C SER A 24 -11.66 4.87 -1.29
N GLU A 25 -11.03 3.69 -1.18
CA GLU A 25 -11.54 2.58 -0.38
C GLU A 25 -10.40 1.60 -0.03
N ALA A 26 -10.49 0.95 1.13
CA ALA A 26 -9.54 -0.06 1.58
C ALA A 26 -10.26 -1.25 2.23
N HIS A 27 -9.83 -2.46 1.92
CA HIS A 27 -10.42 -3.71 2.39
C HIS A 27 -9.38 -4.64 3.01
N VAL A 28 -9.59 -5.06 4.26
CA VAL A 28 -8.74 -6.08 4.91
C VAL A 28 -9.30 -7.47 4.66
N LEU A 29 -8.63 -8.21 3.77
CA LEU A 29 -9.01 -9.58 3.45
C LEU A 29 -8.42 -10.61 4.43
N LYS A 30 -7.26 -10.30 5.02
CA LYS A 30 -6.54 -11.20 5.93
C LYS A 30 -5.99 -10.43 7.13
N PRO A 31 -6.78 -10.28 8.21
CA PRO A 31 -6.38 -9.52 9.40
C PRO A 31 -5.06 -9.97 10.04
N SER A 32 -4.70 -11.26 9.93
CA SER A 32 -3.47 -11.79 10.51
C SER A 32 -2.19 -11.23 9.91
N VAL A 33 -2.23 -10.67 8.69
CA VAL A 33 -1.07 -10.00 8.06
C VAL A 33 -0.81 -8.64 8.71
N LEU A 34 -1.85 -8.00 9.24
CA LEU A 34 -1.79 -6.65 9.82
C LEU A 34 -1.68 -6.67 11.35
N LYS A 35 -1.54 -7.85 11.96
CA LYS A 35 -1.57 -8.03 13.42
C LYS A 35 -0.55 -7.15 14.18
N LEU A 36 0.52 -6.71 13.52
CA LEU A 36 1.56 -5.86 14.07
C LEU A 36 1.35 -4.36 13.82
N LEU A 37 0.41 -3.99 12.95
CA LEU A 37 0.04 -2.61 12.70
C LEU A 37 -0.97 -2.20 13.79
N GLN A 38 -0.71 -1.09 14.45
CA GLN A 38 -1.63 -0.52 15.43
C GLN A 38 -2.66 0.33 14.69
N GLY A 39 -3.95 0.16 15.01
CA GLY A 39 -5.04 0.94 14.41
C GLY A 39 -5.82 0.20 13.31
N ASP A 40 -6.90 0.82 12.84
CA ASP A 40 -7.67 0.33 11.70
C ASP A 40 -7.12 0.96 10.42
N ILE A 41 -6.24 0.22 9.73
CA ILE A 41 -5.62 0.68 8.49
C ILE A 41 -6.66 0.98 7.40
N GLN A 42 -7.87 0.41 7.45
CA GLN A 42 -8.87 0.70 6.42
C GLN A 42 -9.29 2.16 6.49
N ASP A 43 -9.62 2.63 7.69
CA ASP A 43 -10.05 4.00 7.92
C ASP A 43 -8.90 5.00 7.74
N ASP A 44 -7.69 4.63 8.18
CA ASP A 44 -6.51 5.49 8.08
C ASP A 44 -6.06 5.73 6.63
N MET A 45 -6.42 4.85 5.70
CA MET A 45 -5.95 4.92 4.31
C MET A 45 -6.85 5.76 3.42
N ILE A 46 -8.16 5.81 3.68
CA ILE A 46 -9.12 6.51 2.81
C ILE A 46 -8.82 8.02 2.80
N GLY A 47 -8.81 8.62 1.61
CA GLY A 47 -8.49 10.03 1.41
C GLY A 47 -6.98 10.35 1.41
N ARG A 48 -6.10 9.37 1.62
CA ARG A 48 -4.65 9.57 1.46
C ARG A 48 -4.24 9.48 0.00
N THR A 49 -3.26 10.30 -0.37
CA THR A 49 -2.67 10.31 -1.71
C THR A 49 -1.31 9.61 -1.72
N PHE A 50 -1.04 8.82 -2.75
CA PHE A 50 0.30 8.25 -2.95
C PHE A 50 1.31 9.35 -3.33
N THR A 51 2.42 9.39 -2.60
CA THR A 51 3.53 10.32 -2.84
C THR A 51 4.79 9.56 -3.27
N LYS A 52 5.75 10.27 -3.87
CA LYS A 52 7.05 9.72 -4.28
C LYS A 52 8.00 9.52 -3.10
#